data_AF-A0A368BIS6-F1
#
_entry.id   AF-A0A368BIS6-F1
#
_cell.length_a   1.000
_cell.length_b   1.000
_cell.length_c   1.000
_cell.angle_alpha   90.00
_cell.angle_beta   90.00
_cell.angle_gamma   90.00
#
_symmetry.space_group_name_H-M   'P 1'
#
loop_
_entity.id
_entity.type
_entity.pdbx_description
1 polymer ?
#
loop_
_entity_poly.entity_id
_entity_poly.type
_entity_poly.pdbx_seq_one_letter_code
_entity_poly.pdbx_strand_id
1 'polypeptide(L)' 'SALQVGFKLVATSEINANPKDTADHPKGVWTLPPSFRLQNEDKSKYQDIGESDRMTLLFIK' A
#
# COMPACT_ATOMS: atom_id res chain seq x y z
N SER A 1 -35.19 2.93 -7.33
CA SER A 1 -33.93 2.60 -6.64
C SER A 1 -32.75 2.96 -7.51
N ALA A 2 -31.88 3.83 -7.03
CA ALA A 2 -30.73 4.38 -7.77
C ALA A 2 -29.61 3.35 -7.95
N LEU A 3 -29.81 2.35 -8.82
CA LEU A 3 -28.83 1.31 -9.08
C LEU A 3 -28.23 1.49 -10.47
N GLN A 4 -26.90 1.66 -10.48
CA GLN A 4 -25.96 1.55 -11.59
C GLN A 4 -25.89 2.69 -12.61
N VAL A 5 -25.39 3.85 -12.17
CA VAL A 5 -24.58 4.73 -13.02
C VAL A 5 -23.23 4.91 -12.31
N GLY A 6 -22.29 3.98 -12.50
CA GLY A 6 -21.05 3.96 -11.72
C GLY A 6 -20.02 2.96 -12.23
N PHE A 7 -18.77 3.20 -11.83
CA PHE A 7 -17.60 2.41 -12.20
C PHE A 7 -17.77 0.91 -11.85
N LYS A 8 -17.36 0.03 -12.76
CA LYS A 8 -17.32 -1.43 -12.59
C LYS A 8 -15.89 -1.89 -12.37
N LEU A 9 -15.66 -2.67 -11.32
CA LEU A 9 -14.39 -3.37 -11.12
C LEU A 9 -14.24 -4.45 -12.19
N VAL A 10 -13.13 -4.42 -12.94
CA VAL A 10 -12.89 -5.37 -14.04
C VAL A 10 -11.64 -6.22 -13.86
N ALA A 11 -10.70 -5.80 -13.03
CA ALA A 11 -9.53 -6.60 -12.70
C ALA A 11 -8.93 -6.19 -11.36
N THR A 12 -8.23 -7.12 -10.73
CA THR A 12 -7.37 -6.89 -9.56
C THR A 12 -5.98 -7.44 -9.86
N SER A 13 -4.96 -6.91 -9.18
CA SER A 13 -3.59 -7.37 -9.31
C SER A 13 -2.81 -7.17 -8.01
N GLU A 14 -2.02 -8.18 -7.68
CA GLU A 14 -1.08 -8.22 -6.54
C GLU A 14 0.32 -7.78 -6.97
N ILE A 15 0.45 -7.05 -8.08
CA ILE A 15 1.76 -6.62 -8.61
C ILE A 15 2.56 -5.75 -7.61
N ASN A 16 1.87 -5.07 -6.69
CA ASN A 16 2.50 -4.25 -5.65
C ASN A 16 2.46 -4.95 -4.27
N ALA A 17 2.26 -6.27 -4.24
CA ALA A 17 2.30 -7.01 -3.00
C ALA A 17 3.74 -7.07 -2.47
N ASN A 18 3.93 -6.76 -1.18
CA ASN A 18 5.20 -6.85 -0.51
C ASN A 18 5.09 -7.77 0.71
N PRO A 19 5.57 -9.03 0.63
CA PRO A 19 5.49 -9.96 1.76
C PRO A 19 6.33 -9.56 2.97
N LYS A 20 7.22 -8.57 2.84
CA LYS A 20 8.00 -8.01 3.96
C LYS A 20 7.24 -6.93 4.72
N ASP A 21 6.20 -6.35 4.13
CA ASP A 21 5.37 -5.36 4.79
C ASP A 21 4.26 -6.05 5.60
N THR A 22 4.44 -6.10 6.91
CA THR A 22 3.44 -6.67 7.83
C THR A 22 2.29 -5.71 8.15
N ALA A 23 2.33 -4.48 7.62
CA ALA A 23 1.44 -3.36 7.94
C ALA A 23 1.42 -2.93 9.43
N ASP A 24 2.23 -3.56 10.28
CA ASP A 24 2.34 -3.26 11.71
C ASP A 24 3.56 -2.37 11.97
N HIS A 25 3.38 -1.07 11.69
CA HIS A 25 4.42 -0.07 11.89
C HIS A 25 3.91 1.04 12.83
N PRO A 26 4.77 1.61 13.70
CA PRO A 26 4.34 2.61 14.71
C PRO A 26 3.68 3.87 14.15
N LYS A 27 3.97 4.23 12.89
CA LYS A 27 3.32 5.35 12.19
C LYS A 27 2.57 4.90 10.93
N GLY A 28 2.17 3.63 10.90
CA GLY A 28 1.54 2.99 9.76
C GLY A 28 2.43 3.03 8.51
N VAL A 29 1.79 3.05 7.34
CA VAL A 29 2.43 3.09 6.02
C VAL A 29 3.49 4.18 5.87
N TRP A 30 3.34 5.31 6.57
CA TRP A 30 4.28 6.44 6.51
C TRP A 30 5.63 6.15 7.16
N THR A 31 5.75 5.05 7.89
CA THR A 31 7.02 4.57 8.46
C THR A 31 7.98 4.10 7.36
N LEU A 32 7.43 3.55 6.27
CA LEU A 32 8.17 3.02 5.14
C LEU A 32 8.61 4.15 4.16
N PRO A 33 9.48 3.84 3.19
CA PRO A 33 9.83 4.77 2.12
C PRO A 33 8.58 5.21 1.32
N PRO A 34 8.61 6.41 0.70
CA PRO A 34 9.69 7.39 0.73
C PRO A 34 9.65 8.32 1.95
N SER A 35 8.61 8.23 2.79
CA SER A 35 8.35 9.22 3.83
C SER A 35 9.21 9.07 5.08
N PHE A 36 9.56 7.83 5.49
CA PHE A 36 10.34 7.55 6.69
C PHE A 36 9.94 8.41 7.89
N ARG A 37 8.67 8.34 8.31
CA ARG A 37 8.11 9.21 9.36
C ARG A 37 8.80 9.07 10.73
N LEU A 38 9.54 7.98 10.95
CA LEU A 38 10.40 7.77 12.13
C LEU A 38 11.85 8.29 11.94
N GLN A 39 12.13 8.98 10.84
CA GLN A 39 13.41 9.59 10.49
C GLN A 39 14.58 8.59 10.52
N ASN A 40 15.40 8.62 11.57
CA ASN A 40 16.59 7.79 11.73
C ASN A 40 16.37 6.59 12.64
N GLU A 41 15.26 6.54 13.38
CA GLU A 41 14.92 5.38 14.21
C GLU A 41 14.69 4.17 13.32
N ASP A 42 15.50 3.12 13.52
CA ASP A 42 15.45 1.87 12.77
C ASP A 42 15.39 2.05 11.24
N LYS A 43 15.99 3.11 10.71
CA LYS A 43 15.90 3.43 9.28
C LYS A 43 16.35 2.28 8.37
N SER A 44 17.39 1.56 8.76
CA SER A 44 17.87 0.37 8.03
C SER A 44 16.79 -0.71 7.98
N LYS A 45 16.10 -0.98 9.09
CA LYS A 45 15.00 -1.95 9.16
C LYS A 45 13.90 -1.58 8.16
N TYR A 46 13.47 -0.31 8.14
CA TYR A 46 12.41 0.13 7.23
C TYR A 46 12.86 0.23 5.77
N GLN A 47 14.17 0.43 5.52
CA GLN A 47 14.75 0.32 4.18
C GLN A 47 14.75 -1.13 3.68
N ASP A 48 15.03 -2.11 4.54
CA ASP A 48 15.05 -3.53 4.18
C ASP A 48 13.66 -4.10 3.84
N ILE A 49 12.61 -3.50 4.44
CA ILE A 49 11.20 -3.78 4.13
C ILE A 49 10.85 -3.26 2.73
N GLY A 50 11.27 -2.04 2.38
CA GLY A 50 10.99 -1.42 1.08
C GLY A 50 9.62 -0.73 1.04
N GLU A 51 9.06 -0.58 -0.16
CA GLU A 51 7.73 0.04 -0.34
C GLU A 51 6.62 -0.74 0.40
N SER A 52 5.51 -0.08 0.70
CA SER A 52 4.36 -0.76 1.31
C SER A 52 3.70 -1.78 0.37
N ASP A 53 3.06 -2.78 0.97
CA ASP A 53 2.12 -3.67 0.30
C ASP A 53 0.90 -2.88 -0.19
N ARG A 54 0.53 -3.05 -1.46
CA ARG A 54 -0.58 -2.31 -2.08
C ARG A 54 -1.42 -3.20 -2.98
N MET A 55 -2.73 -3.08 -2.82
CA MET A 55 -3.71 -3.65 -3.76
C MET A 55 -3.85 -2.78 -5.02
N THR A 56 -3.97 -3.42 -6.17
CA THR A 56 -4.25 -2.74 -7.45
C THR A 56 -5.62 -3.15 -7.96
N LEU A 57 -6.51 -2.18 -8.16
CA LEU A 57 -7.88 -2.39 -8.63
C LEU A 57 -8.12 -1.58 -9.91
N LEU A 58 -8.62 -2.22 -10.97
CA LEU A 58 -8.94 -1.58 -12.25
C LEU A 58 -10.45 -1.42 -12.40
N PHE A 59 -10.89 -0.19 -12.66
CA PHE A 59 -12.29 0.15 -12.87
C PHE A 59 -12.53 0.70 -14.28
N ILE A 60 -13.68 0.36 -14.89
CA ILE A 60 -14.19 0.99 -16.12
C ILE A 60 -15.50 1.71 -15.81
N LYS A 61 -15.87 2.72 -16.60
CA LYS A 61 -17.13 3.46 -16.44
C LYS A 61 -18.23 2.91 -17.34
#